data_AF-A0A1L9SL90-F1
#
_entry.id   AF-A0A1L9SL90-F1
#
_cell.length_a   1.000
_cell.length_b   1.000
_cell.length_c   1.000
_cell.angle_alpha   90.00
_cell.angle_beta   90.00
_cell.angle_gamma   90.00
#
_symmetry.space_group_name_H-M   'P 1'
#
loop_
_entity.id
_entity.type
_entity.pdbx_description
1 polymer ?
#
loop_
_entity_poly.entity_id
_entity_poly.type
_entity_poly.pdbx_seq_one_letter_code
_entity_poly.pdbx_strand_id
1 'polypeptide(L)'
;MNYPRITIEYCTQCKWMLRAAYFAQELLSTFGTSIGEIALIPATGGKFTVTIYESAEEVKETRLWDRKERGGFPEVKVLKGLVRNVIDPGRDLGHTDRALTATATATATATTGDITTTTTTAASECQDCQI
;
A
#
# COMPACT_ATOMS: atom_id res chain seq x y z
N MET A 1 -21.20 -12.33 8.51
CA MET A 1 -19.73 -12.28 8.70
C MET A 1 -19.20 -11.42 7.58
N ASN A 2 -18.94 -10.15 7.87
CA ASN A 2 -18.76 -9.13 6.84
C ASN A 2 -17.41 -8.46 7.02
N TYR A 3 -16.36 -9.26 6.90
CA TYR A 3 -14.99 -8.79 7.05
C TYR A 3 -14.44 -8.35 5.69
N PRO A 4 -13.56 -7.34 5.66
CA PRO A 4 -12.95 -6.87 4.44
C PRO A 4 -11.99 -7.92 3.88
N ARG A 5 -11.93 -7.98 2.55
CA ARG A 5 -11.00 -8.79 1.78
C ARG A 5 -9.91 -7.89 1.22
N ILE A 6 -8.64 -8.25 1.42
CA ILE A 6 -7.52 -7.51 0.83
C ILE A 6 -6.89 -8.36 -0.28
N THR A 7 -6.57 -7.75 -1.40
CA THR A 7 -5.80 -8.39 -2.46
C THR A 7 -4.47 -7.68 -2.65
N ILE A 8 -3.40 -8.47 -2.87
CA ILE A 8 -2.08 -7.97 -3.23
C ILE A 8 -1.71 -8.63 -4.55
N GLU A 9 -1.84 -7.88 -5.64
CA GLU A 9 -1.34 -8.30 -6.95
C GLU A 9 0.16 -8.03 -7.02
N TYR A 10 0.95 -9.02 -7.41
CA TYR A 10 2.40 -8.90 -7.47
C TYR A 10 3.00 -9.52 -8.72
N CYS A 11 4.02 -8.87 -9.28
CA CYS A 11 4.75 -9.41 -10.41
C CYS A 11 5.59 -10.64 -10.01
N THR A 12 5.32 -11.78 -10.65
CA THR A 12 6.08 -13.01 -10.45
C THR A 12 7.46 -12.94 -11.08
N GLN A 13 7.59 -12.32 -12.26
CA GLN A 13 8.86 -12.15 -12.99
C GLN A 13 9.86 -11.31 -12.18
N CYS A 14 9.39 -10.30 -11.47
CA CYS A 14 10.21 -9.44 -10.63
C CYS A 14 10.56 -10.04 -9.26
N LYS A 15 10.12 -11.29 -8.99
CA LYS A 15 10.33 -11.99 -7.72
C LYS A 15 9.78 -11.26 -6.49
N TRP A 16 8.70 -10.49 -6.66
CA TRP A 16 8.11 -9.70 -5.56
C TRP A 16 7.18 -10.49 -4.63
N MET A 17 7.05 -11.80 -4.81
CA MET A 17 6.25 -12.69 -3.95
C MET A 17 6.62 -12.52 -2.47
N LEU A 18 7.91 -12.51 -2.14
CA LEU A 18 8.36 -12.39 -0.74
C LEU A 18 7.95 -11.06 -0.12
N ARG A 19 8.01 -9.98 -0.91
CA ARG A 19 7.56 -8.67 -0.47
C ARG A 19 6.04 -8.64 -0.27
N ALA A 20 5.27 -9.23 -1.18
CA ALA A 20 3.82 -9.35 -1.05
C ALA A 20 3.42 -10.17 0.20
N ALA A 21 4.09 -11.30 0.43
CA ALA A 21 3.87 -12.14 1.61
C ALA A 21 4.22 -11.42 2.91
N TYR A 22 5.30 -10.64 2.93
CA TYR A 22 5.67 -9.82 4.09
C TYR A 22 4.58 -8.79 4.44
N PHE A 23 4.05 -8.06 3.45
CA PHE A 23 2.95 -7.13 3.71
C PHE A 23 1.68 -7.85 4.21
N ALA A 24 1.35 -9.02 3.65
CA ALA A 24 0.21 -9.80 4.12
C ALA A 24 0.39 -10.21 5.59
N GLN A 25 1.57 -10.68 5.98
CA GLN A 25 1.88 -11.02 7.38
C GLN A 25 1.75 -9.81 8.31
N GLU A 26 2.30 -8.66 7.90
CA GLU A 26 2.22 -7.42 8.68
C GLU A 26 0.79 -6.92 8.87
N LEU A 27 -0.08 -7.08 7.86
CA LEU A 27 -1.48 -6.70 7.95
C LEU A 27 -2.26 -7.67 8.86
N LEU A 28 -2.10 -8.98 8.67
CA LEU A 28 -2.76 -9.99 9.50
C LEU A 28 -2.33 -9.89 10.97
N SER A 29 -1.04 -9.64 11.24
CA SER A 29 -0.54 -9.48 12.61
C SER A 29 -1.07 -8.23 13.30
N THR A 30 -1.32 -7.15 12.55
CA THR A 30 -1.79 -5.87 13.10
C THR A 30 -3.31 -5.85 13.30
N PHE A 31 -4.07 -6.34 12.33
CA PHE A 31 -5.52 -6.22 12.31
C PHE A 31 -6.24 -7.48 12.80
N GLY A 32 -5.55 -8.63 12.88
CA GLY A 32 -6.10 -9.88 13.41
C GLY A 32 -7.44 -10.25 12.75
N THR A 33 -8.45 -10.44 13.58
CA THR A 33 -9.81 -10.82 13.15
C THR A 33 -10.61 -9.69 12.50
N SER A 34 -10.06 -8.48 12.39
CA SER A 34 -10.70 -7.39 11.65
C SER A 34 -10.58 -7.55 10.14
N ILE A 35 -9.72 -8.46 9.65
CA ILE A 35 -9.57 -8.81 8.23
C ILE A 35 -10.13 -10.22 8.03
N GLY A 36 -10.92 -10.41 6.98
CA GLY A 36 -11.48 -11.73 6.65
C GLY A 36 -10.44 -12.61 5.97
N GLU A 37 -9.80 -12.06 4.95
CA GLU A 37 -8.76 -12.74 4.19
C GLU A 37 -7.81 -11.75 3.51
N ILE A 38 -6.61 -12.25 3.19
CA ILE A 38 -5.68 -11.59 2.28
C ILE A 38 -5.33 -12.56 1.15
N ALA A 39 -5.59 -12.17 -0.09
CA ALA A 39 -5.26 -12.94 -1.27
C ALA A 39 -4.01 -12.39 -1.94
N LEU A 40 -3.02 -13.27 -2.17
CA LEU A 40 -1.85 -12.97 -2.99
C LEU A 40 -2.14 -13.41 -4.43
N ILE A 41 -2.16 -12.46 -5.35
CA ILE A 41 -2.55 -12.70 -6.75
C ILE A 41 -1.31 -12.57 -7.64
N PRO A 42 -0.84 -13.66 -8.26
CA PRO A 42 0.24 -13.62 -9.23
C PRO A 42 -0.14 -12.77 -10.45
N ALA A 43 0.73 -11.84 -10.84
CA ALA A 43 0.58 -10.98 -12.01
C ALA A 43 1.90 -10.87 -12.78
N THR A 44 1.87 -10.17 -13.92
CA THR A 44 3.04 -9.85 -14.75
C THR A 44 3.12 -8.34 -15.00
N GLY A 45 4.16 -7.86 -15.70
CA GLY A 45 4.25 -6.46 -16.13
C GLY A 45 4.57 -5.48 -15.00
N GLY A 46 5.30 -5.94 -13.99
CA GLY A 46 5.76 -5.08 -12.89
C GLY A 46 4.63 -4.51 -12.03
N LYS A 47 3.51 -5.23 -11.95
CA LYS A 47 2.36 -4.88 -11.14
C LYS A 47 2.66 -5.11 -9.66
N PHE A 48 2.36 -4.10 -8.85
CA PHE A 48 2.31 -4.23 -7.40
C PHE A 48 1.17 -3.34 -6.90
N THR A 49 0.03 -3.95 -6.64
CA THR A 49 -1.23 -3.25 -6.40
C THR A 49 -1.89 -3.84 -5.17
N VAL A 50 -2.28 -2.99 -4.23
CA VAL A 50 -3.00 -3.39 -3.01
C VAL A 50 -4.40 -2.80 -3.03
N THR A 51 -5.40 -3.66 -2.93
CA THR A 51 -6.82 -3.28 -2.99
C THR A 51 -7.56 -3.88 -1.80
N ILE A 52 -8.50 -3.13 -1.24
CA ILE A 52 -9.41 -3.60 -0.21
C ILE A 52 -10.85 -3.60 -0.74
N TYR A 53 -11.56 -4.67 -0.44
CA TYR A 53 -12.96 -4.87 -0.76
C TYR A 53 -13.74 -4.92 0.54
N GLU A 54 -14.60 -3.92 0.74
CA GLU A 54 -15.52 -3.87 1.87
C GLU A 54 -16.79 -4.64 1.50
N SER A 55 -17.32 -5.44 2.42
CA SER A 55 -18.45 -6.34 2.14
C SER A 55 -19.82 -5.76 2.55
N ALA A 56 -19.93 -4.51 2.97
CA ALA A 56 -21.14 -3.96 3.59
C ALA A 56 -22.21 -3.61 2.55
N GLU A 57 -23.18 -4.51 2.32
CA GLU A 57 -24.34 -4.42 1.39
C GLU A 57 -24.02 -4.11 -0.10
N GLU A 58 -23.04 -3.28 -0.36
CA GLU A 58 -22.44 -2.89 -1.62
C GLU A 58 -20.93 -3.14 -1.55
N VAL A 59 -20.38 -3.84 -2.55
CA VAL A 59 -18.95 -4.13 -2.59
C VAL A 59 -18.21 -2.88 -3.01
N LYS A 60 -17.69 -2.14 -2.03
CA LYS A 60 -16.83 -0.98 -2.29
C LYS A 60 -15.39 -1.46 -2.48
N GLU A 61 -14.89 -1.30 -3.69
CA GLU A 61 -13.47 -1.49 -4.00
C GLU A 61 -12.71 -0.19 -3.74
N THR A 62 -11.70 -0.25 -2.87
CA THR A 62 -10.78 0.88 -2.65
C THR A 62 -9.35 0.44 -2.96
N ARG A 63 -8.73 1.11 -3.93
CA ARG A 63 -7.31 0.96 -4.25
C ARG A 63 -6.47 1.65 -3.19
N LEU A 64 -5.75 0.90 -2.38
CA LEU A 64 -4.90 1.44 -1.32
C LEU A 64 -3.54 1.88 -1.85
N TRP A 65 -2.96 1.07 -2.73
CA TRP A 65 -1.65 1.36 -3.32
C TRP A 65 -1.53 0.86 -4.74
N ASP A 66 -0.88 1.65 -5.58
CA ASP A 66 -0.41 1.23 -6.90
C ASP A 66 1.02 1.71 -7.10
N ARG A 67 1.93 0.77 -7.38
CA ARG A 67 3.34 1.08 -7.63
C ARG A 67 3.53 2.05 -8.80
N LYS A 68 2.71 1.96 -9.86
CA LYS A 68 2.83 2.83 -11.03
C LYS A 68 2.40 4.26 -10.73
N GLU A 69 1.38 4.43 -9.90
CA GLU A 69 0.86 5.75 -9.53
C GLU A 69 1.72 6.44 -8.47
N ARG A 70 2.25 5.68 -7.51
CA ARG A 70 2.96 6.22 -6.34
C ARG A 70 4.49 6.05 -6.39
N GLY A 71 5.01 5.55 -7.51
CA GLY A 71 6.46 5.52 -7.77
C GLY A 71 7.25 4.62 -6.81
N GLY A 72 6.76 3.42 -6.51
CA GLY A 72 7.50 2.48 -5.65
C GLY A 72 6.64 1.54 -4.82
N PHE A 73 7.27 0.93 -3.81
CA PHE A 73 6.59 0.09 -2.83
C PHE A 73 6.14 0.92 -1.63
N PRO A 74 4.99 0.60 -1.02
CA PRO A 74 4.57 1.30 0.19
C PRO A 74 5.53 0.99 1.32
N GLU A 75 5.77 1.95 2.21
CA GLU A 75 6.26 1.61 3.53
C GLU A 75 5.18 0.87 4.31
N VAL A 76 5.57 -0.11 5.13
CA VAL A 76 4.63 -0.91 5.93
C VAL A 76 3.73 -0.04 6.80
N LYS A 77 4.30 1.02 7.39
CA LYS A 77 3.57 1.98 8.23
C LYS A 77 2.48 2.70 7.45
N VAL A 78 2.80 3.16 6.25
CA VAL A 78 1.85 3.83 5.34
C VAL A 78 0.73 2.87 4.97
N LEU A 79 1.07 1.63 4.60
CA LEU A 79 0.07 0.63 4.23
C LEU A 79 -0.89 0.31 5.39
N LYS A 80 -0.38 0.14 6.61
CA LYS A 80 -1.20 -0.06 7.81
C LYS A 80 -2.12 1.14 8.06
N GLY A 81 -1.63 2.36 7.93
CA GLY A 81 -2.45 3.57 8.05
C GLY A 81 -3.59 3.63 7.03
N LEU A 82 -3.29 3.32 5.76
CA LEU A 82 -4.29 3.28 4.68
C LEU A 82 -5.37 2.21 4.92
N VAL A 83 -4.97 1.02 5.36
CA VAL A 83 -5.91 -0.05 5.71
C VAL A 83 -6.78 0.35 6.90
N ARG A 84 -6.18 0.95 7.94
CA ARG A 84 -6.93 1.44 9.13
C ARG A 84 -7.96 2.48 8.74
N ASN A 85 -7.62 3.44 7.89
CA ASN A 85 -8.55 4.48 7.45
C ASN A 85 -9.80 3.92 6.76
N VAL A 86 -9.72 2.73 6.17
CA VAL A 86 -10.86 2.06 5.53
C VAL A 86 -11.61 1.17 6.52
N ILE A 87 -10.91 0.31 7.28
CA ILE A 87 -11.56 -0.69 8.14
C ILE A 87 -12.10 -0.08 9.44
N ASP A 88 -11.31 0.78 10.08
CA ASP A 88 -11.64 1.37 11.39
C ASP A 88 -10.92 2.71 11.56
N PRO A 89 -11.50 3.82 11.04
CA PRO A 89 -10.86 5.13 11.07
C PRO A 89 -10.60 5.65 12.49
N GLY A 90 -11.32 5.14 13.50
CA GLY A 90 -11.17 5.53 14.91
C GLY A 90 -10.11 4.77 15.70
N ARG A 91 -9.52 3.71 15.13
CA ARG A 91 -8.50 2.90 15.82
C ARG A 91 -7.12 3.56 15.80
N ASP A 92 -6.56 3.78 16.98
CA ASP A 92 -5.18 4.24 17.15
C ASP A 92 -4.19 3.08 16.90
N LEU A 93 -3.32 3.22 15.89
CA LEU A 93 -2.23 2.26 15.63
C LEU A 93 -0.96 2.55 16.45
N GLY A 94 -1.02 3.51 17.37
CA GLY A 94 0.05 3.84 18.31
C GLY A 94 1.29 4.39 17.60
N HIS A 95 2.39 3.63 17.61
CA HIS A 95 3.68 4.07 17.05
C HIS A 95 3.64 4.28 15.53
N THR A 96 2.71 3.63 14.83
CA THR A 96 2.55 3.79 13.38
C THR A 96 1.98 5.16 13.04
N ASP A 97 0.90 5.58 13.70
CA ASP A 97 0.28 6.89 13.44
C ASP A 97 1.22 8.04 13.83
N ARG A 98 1.89 7.96 15.00
CA ARG A 98 2.91 8.95 15.39
C ARG A 98 4.07 9.07 14.41
N ALA A 99 4.52 7.94 13.83
CA ALA A 99 5.58 7.96 12.83
C ALA A 99 5.11 8.59 11.51
N LEU A 100 3.86 8.35 11.09
CA LEU A 100 3.30 8.98 9.90
C LEU A 100 3.17 10.50 10.07
N THR A 101 2.72 10.97 11.24
CA THR A 101 2.68 12.41 11.56
C THR A 101 4.09 13.02 11.58
N ALA A 102 5.06 12.35 12.21
CA ALA A 102 6.43 12.83 12.29
C ALA A 102 7.13 12.91 10.91
N THR A 103 6.93 11.91 10.04
CA THR A 103 7.45 11.95 8.66
C THR A 103 6.82 13.07 7.86
N ALA A 104 5.50 13.30 7.99
CA ALA A 104 4.81 14.41 7.31
C ALA A 104 5.34 15.79 7.75
N THR A 105 5.61 15.98 9.05
CA THR A 105 6.20 17.23 9.57
C THR A 105 7.65 17.44 9.11
N ALA A 106 8.44 16.36 9.02
CA ALA A 106 9.80 16.42 8.50
C ALA A 106 9.86 16.78 7.00
N THR A 107 8.97 16.21 6.17
CA THR A 107 8.87 16.54 4.74
C THR A 107 8.44 17.99 4.51
N ALA A 108 7.53 18.53 5.32
CA ALA A 108 7.07 19.92 5.21
C ALA A 108 8.17 20.95 5.54
N THR A 109 9.17 20.59 6.35
CA THR A 109 10.26 21.50 6.74
C THR A 109 11.38 21.57 5.69
N ALA A 110 11.43 20.61 4.76
CA ALA A 110 12.48 20.53 3.72
C ALA A 110 12.15 21.30 2.42
N THR A 111 10.97 21.94 2.30
CA THR A 111 10.48 22.52 1.03
C THR A 111 10.76 24.02 0.85
N THR A 112 11.61 24.67 1.67
CA THR A 112 12.00 26.09 1.47
C THR A 112 13.34 26.27 0.73
N GLY A 113 13.81 25.24 0.02
CA GLY A 113 14.95 25.33 -0.89
C GLY A 113 14.50 25.29 -2.34
N ASP A 114 14.70 26.40 -3.05
CA ASP A 114 14.46 26.62 -4.48
C ASP A 114 14.82 25.42 -5.37
N ILE A 115 13.83 24.88 -6.08
CA ILE A 115 14.02 23.89 -7.14
C ILE A 115 13.14 24.29 -8.33
N THR A 116 13.76 24.97 -9.29
CA THR A 116 13.31 25.00 -10.69
C THR A 116 13.43 23.57 -11.24
N THR A 117 12.34 22.95 -11.71
CA THR A 117 12.42 21.64 -12.40
C THR A 117 11.56 21.59 -13.64
N THR A 118 12.28 21.47 -14.75
CA THR A 118 11.90 21.04 -16.08
C THR A 118 11.19 19.68 -16.07
N THR A 119 10.15 19.60 -16.91
CA THR A 119 9.45 18.43 -17.48
C THR A 119 10.16 17.07 -17.39
N THR A 120 9.45 16.00 -16.99
CA THR A 120 9.32 14.71 -17.72
C THR A 120 8.37 13.76 -16.96
N THR A 121 7.16 13.60 -17.49
CA THR A 121 6.24 12.50 -17.14
C THR A 121 6.66 11.28 -17.94
N ALA A 122 7.53 10.45 -17.37
CA ALA A 122 7.75 9.09 -17.84
C ALA A 122 7.09 8.16 -16.83
N ALA A 123 6.02 7.46 -17.26
CA ALA A 123 5.51 6.31 -16.55
C ALA A 123 6.67 5.32 -16.38
N SER A 124 7.19 5.17 -15.16
CA SER A 124 8.38 4.36 -14.93
C SER A 124 8.05 2.91 -15.25
N GLU A 125 8.57 2.42 -16.38
CA GLU A 125 8.55 1.00 -16.70
C GLU A 125 9.22 0.21 -15.57
N CYS A 126 8.69 -0.98 -15.30
CA CYS A 126 9.25 -1.83 -14.29
C CYS A 126 10.56 -2.45 -14.79
N GLN A 127 11.68 -1.86 -14.38
CA GLN A 127 13.03 -2.32 -14.76
C GLN A 127 13.31 -3.77 -14.31
N ASP A 128 12.64 -4.23 -13.25
CA ASP A 128 12.74 -5.61 -12.74
C ASP A 128 11.94 -6.64 -13.55
N CYS A 129 11.14 -6.21 -14.54
CA CYS A 129 10.28 -7.11 -15.35
C CYS A 129 10.97 -7.60 -16.64
N GLN A 130 12.24 -7.24 -16.83
CA GLN A 130 13.08 -7.69 -17.95
C GLN A 130 13.89 -8.92 -17.53
N ILE A 131 13.22 -10.08 -17.45
CA ILE A 131 13.85 -11.40 -17.41
C ILE A 131 13.12 -12.30 -18.40
#